data_AF-A0A952AFE8-F1
#
_entry.id   AF-A0A952AFE8-F1
#
_cell.length_a   1.000
_cell.length_b   1.000
_cell.length_c   1.000
_cell.angle_alpha   90.00
_cell.angle_beta   90.00
_cell.angle_gamma   90.00
#
_symmetry.space_group_name_H-M   'P 1'
#
loop_
_entity.id
_entity.type
_entity.pdbx_description
1 polymer ?
#
loop_
_entity_poly.entity_id
_entity_poly.type
_entity_poly.pdbx_seq_one_letter_code
_entity_poly.pdbx_strand_id
1 'polypeptide(L)'
;KIWASKLAGDVDIINGLNHYIGMKTLHAKDFIEFTVLPYILVFFAVIFVLVALFGKKGFLYVAFWAFVIFGVVAMVDFWRWEYDYGHNLDPNAAIKVPGMAYQPPLIGFKQLLNFGAYSIPALGGWLFISAGVLLLIATLKESNFLKKFKKKNIATAAVLLPFVFLLSSCGNQGPEPISLNKEACNFCKMNISDGRFGAEIITKKGRVYKFDDIVCMNGFIEANDKNEIKSYYVSDYNKENFLIDATTAFYVQHESLRSPMAGNVAAFSTEDNADKFAKEKNTTYANWQNVNKFYTNNSSHNEHHEE
;
A
#
# COMPACT_ATOMS: atom_id res chain seq x y z
N LYS A 1 7.68 -4.92 -4.10
CA LYS A 1 7.98 -5.43 -2.74
C LYS A 1 9.29 -6.18 -2.75
N ILE A 2 10.13 -5.97 -1.74
CA ILE A 2 11.44 -6.63 -1.59
C ILE A 2 11.33 -7.70 -0.51
N TRP A 3 11.70 -8.94 -0.85
CA TRP A 3 11.74 -10.08 0.06
C TRP A 3 13.19 -10.47 0.32
N ALA A 4 13.42 -11.27 1.37
CA ALA A 4 14.76 -11.72 1.71
C ALA A 4 15.48 -12.49 0.57
N SER A 5 14.73 -13.06 -0.37
CA SER A 5 15.28 -13.89 -1.45
C SER A 5 14.88 -13.46 -2.87
N LYS A 6 14.04 -12.43 -3.03
CA LYS A 6 13.54 -12.02 -4.35
C LYS A 6 12.91 -10.63 -4.34
N LEU A 7 12.76 -10.08 -5.55
CA LEU A 7 11.85 -8.98 -5.84
C LEU A 7 10.48 -9.54 -6.23
N ALA A 8 9.40 -8.86 -5.86
CA ALA A 8 8.03 -9.25 -6.21
C ALA A 8 7.13 -8.03 -6.45
N GLY A 9 5.98 -8.26 -7.09
CA GLY A 9 5.10 -7.20 -7.60
C GLY A 9 5.45 -6.86 -9.04
N ASP A 10 5.09 -5.65 -9.48
CA ASP A 10 5.20 -5.24 -10.88
C ASP A 10 6.62 -4.76 -11.26
N VAL A 11 7.61 -5.63 -11.07
CA VAL A 11 9.03 -5.32 -11.34
C VAL A 11 9.25 -5.00 -12.82
N ASP A 12 8.53 -5.67 -13.72
CA ASP A 12 8.65 -5.42 -15.16
C ASP A 12 8.14 -4.03 -15.57
N ILE A 13 7.09 -3.54 -14.91
CA ILE A 13 6.59 -2.17 -15.12
C ILE A 13 7.62 -1.14 -14.64
N ILE A 14 8.22 -1.39 -13.47
CA ILE A 14 9.29 -0.54 -12.93
C ILE A 14 10.51 -0.56 -13.87
N ASN A 15 10.90 -1.73 -14.39
CA ASN A 15 12.01 -1.85 -15.34
C ASN A 15 11.73 -1.10 -16.65
N GLY A 16 10.49 -1.14 -17.13
CA GLY A 16 10.05 -0.32 -18.26
C GLY A 16 10.23 1.17 -17.99
N LEU A 17 9.81 1.65 -16.81
CA LEU A 17 10.02 3.03 -16.39
C LEU A 17 11.51 3.38 -16.28
N ASN A 18 12.30 2.53 -15.63
CA ASN A 18 13.74 2.71 -15.43
C ASN A 18 14.47 2.96 -16.76
N HIS A 19 14.09 2.22 -17.80
CA HIS A 19 14.64 2.39 -19.14
C HIS A 19 14.47 3.82 -19.69
N TYR A 20 13.31 4.44 -19.48
CA TYR A 20 13.04 5.80 -19.97
C TYR A 20 13.78 6.90 -19.21
N ILE A 21 14.01 6.69 -17.90
CA ILE A 21 14.70 7.65 -17.02
C ILE A 21 16.19 7.35 -16.84
N GLY A 22 16.70 6.31 -17.50
CA GLY A 22 18.12 5.92 -17.48
C GLY A 22 18.57 5.18 -16.23
N MET A 23 17.66 4.71 -15.38
CA MET A 23 18.02 3.87 -14.24
C MET A 23 18.33 2.44 -14.70
N LYS A 24 19.18 1.73 -13.96
CA LYS A 24 19.45 0.31 -14.17
C LYS A 24 18.17 -0.52 -14.04
N THR A 25 18.06 -1.59 -14.81
CA THR A 25 16.98 -2.56 -14.63
C THR A 25 17.24 -3.40 -13.38
N LEU A 26 16.18 -3.70 -12.64
CA LEU A 26 16.20 -4.48 -11.42
C LEU A 26 16.08 -5.96 -11.76
N HIS A 27 17.14 -6.74 -11.55
CA HIS A 27 17.05 -8.19 -11.54
C HIS A 27 17.51 -8.76 -10.20
N ALA A 28 16.80 -9.78 -9.70
CA ALA A 28 17.13 -10.39 -8.41
C ALA A 28 18.56 -10.97 -8.36
N LYS A 29 19.11 -11.36 -9.52
CA LYS A 29 20.49 -11.87 -9.65
C LYS A 29 21.57 -10.80 -9.42
N ASP A 30 21.21 -9.52 -9.53
CA ASP A 30 22.16 -8.41 -9.37
C ASP A 30 22.46 -8.16 -7.88
N PHE A 31 21.61 -8.69 -6.99
CA PHE A 31 21.70 -8.54 -5.55
C PHE A 31 22.15 -9.86 -4.92
N ILE A 32 23.44 -9.95 -4.56
CA ILE A 32 23.98 -11.12 -3.84
C ILE A 32 23.28 -11.32 -2.49
N GLU A 33 22.76 -10.24 -1.93
CA GLU A 33 22.02 -10.19 -0.67
C GLU A 33 20.81 -11.13 -0.72
N PHE A 34 20.11 -11.26 -1.85
CA PHE A 34 18.97 -12.20 -1.95
C PHE A 34 19.39 -13.67 -1.87
N THR A 35 20.65 -13.96 -2.16
CA THR A 35 21.21 -15.30 -1.96
C THR A 35 21.66 -15.52 -0.53
N VAL A 36 22.31 -14.52 0.08
CA VAL A 36 22.98 -14.67 1.39
C VAL A 36 22.07 -14.36 2.59
N LEU A 37 21.17 -13.38 2.45
CA LEU A 37 20.30 -12.90 3.52
C LEU A 37 19.44 -13.99 4.17
N PRO A 38 18.83 -14.95 3.45
CA PRO A 38 18.10 -16.05 4.07
C PRO A 38 18.97 -16.88 5.03
N TYR A 39 20.22 -17.16 4.65
CA TYR A 39 21.17 -17.89 5.50
C TYR A 39 21.59 -17.08 6.72
N ILE A 40 21.79 -15.77 6.58
CA ILE A 40 22.09 -14.88 7.71
C ILE A 40 20.93 -14.87 8.72
N LEU A 41 19.68 -14.82 8.24
CA LEU A 41 18.51 -14.87 9.12
C LEU A 41 18.42 -16.19 9.90
N VAL A 42 18.68 -17.33 9.23
CA VAL A 42 18.75 -18.64 9.90
C VAL A 42 19.90 -18.69 10.91
N PHE A 43 21.07 -18.15 10.56
CA PHE A 43 22.23 -18.05 11.45
C PHE A 43 21.90 -17.29 12.73
N PHE A 44 21.25 -16.11 12.64
CA PHE A 44 20.84 -15.36 13.81
C PHE A 44 19.77 -16.08 14.62
N ALA A 45 18.80 -16.74 13.97
CA ALA A 45 17.79 -17.53 14.67
C ALA A 45 18.44 -18.64 15.51
N VAL A 46 19.40 -19.38 14.95
CA VAL A 46 20.14 -20.41 15.66
C VAL A 46 20.97 -19.81 16.81
N ILE A 47 21.70 -18.72 16.56
CA ILE A 47 22.47 -18.05 17.62
C ILE A 47 21.58 -17.60 18.78
N PHE A 48 20.41 -17.03 18.51
CA PHE A 48 19.51 -16.58 19.57
C PHE A 48 18.98 -17.74 20.41
N VAL A 49 18.66 -18.87 19.78
CA VAL A 49 18.29 -20.09 20.50
C VAL A 49 19.45 -20.59 21.36
N LEU A 50 20.68 -20.64 20.81
CA LEU A 50 21.86 -21.06 21.58
C LEU A 50 22.16 -20.13 22.76
N VAL A 51 22.06 -18.82 22.57
CA VAL A 51 22.21 -17.82 23.64
C VAL A 51 21.17 -18.06 24.74
N ALA A 52 19.92 -18.32 24.38
CA ALA A 52 18.85 -18.62 25.32
C ALA A 52 19.09 -19.93 26.10
N LEU A 53 19.57 -20.98 25.42
CA LEU A 53 19.87 -22.28 26.04
C LEU A 53 21.08 -22.23 26.98
N PHE A 54 22.16 -21.54 26.60
CA PHE A 54 23.37 -21.49 27.42
C PHE A 54 23.31 -20.44 28.54
N GLY A 55 22.52 -19.37 28.38
CA GLY A 55 22.34 -18.34 29.41
C GLY A 55 23.61 -17.59 29.80
N LYS A 56 24.65 -17.60 28.95
CA LYS A 56 25.95 -16.94 29.24
C LYS A 56 25.96 -15.51 28.73
N LYS A 57 26.24 -14.54 29.61
CA LYS A 57 26.34 -13.10 29.29
C LYS A 57 27.26 -12.76 28.12
N GLY A 58 28.38 -13.48 27.97
CA GLY A 58 29.32 -13.27 26.87
C GLY A 58 28.68 -13.57 25.51
N PHE A 59 27.88 -14.64 25.42
CA PHE A 59 27.22 -15.02 24.17
C PHE A 59 26.12 -14.02 23.81
N LEU A 60 25.40 -13.51 24.81
CA LEU A 60 24.42 -12.44 24.62
C LEU A 60 25.06 -11.18 24.02
N TYR A 61 26.20 -10.73 24.55
CA TYR A 61 26.89 -9.54 24.04
C TYR A 61 27.45 -9.75 22.63
N VAL A 62 28.02 -10.92 22.34
CA VAL A 62 28.49 -11.25 20.99
C VAL A 62 27.32 -11.26 20.00
N ALA A 63 26.21 -11.91 20.34
CA ALA A 63 25.02 -11.94 19.49
C ALA A 63 24.43 -10.54 19.27
N PHE A 64 24.37 -9.70 20.32
CA PHE A 64 23.89 -8.33 20.23
C PHE A 64 24.75 -7.49 19.29
N TRP A 65 26.07 -7.44 19.49
CA TRP A 65 26.94 -6.64 18.63
C TRP A 65 27.01 -7.17 17.21
N ALA A 66 27.00 -8.49 17.02
CA ALA A 66 26.90 -9.08 15.68
C ALA A 66 25.61 -8.65 14.97
N PHE A 67 24.47 -8.65 15.67
CA PHE A 67 23.18 -8.23 15.11
C PHE A 67 23.15 -6.73 14.79
N VAL A 68 23.72 -5.89 15.65
CA VAL A 68 23.84 -4.43 15.41
C VAL A 68 24.73 -4.15 14.20
N ILE A 69 25.90 -4.78 14.12
CA ILE A 69 26.82 -4.64 12.98
C ILE A 69 26.11 -5.07 11.70
N PHE A 70 25.44 -6.22 11.72
CA PHE A 70 24.67 -6.69 10.57
C PHE A 70 23.59 -5.69 10.15
N GLY A 71 22.80 -5.16 11.09
CA GLY A 71 21.78 -4.15 10.80
C GLY A 71 22.36 -2.87 10.18
N VAL A 72 23.48 -2.37 10.70
CA VAL A 72 24.16 -1.19 10.14
C VAL A 72 24.67 -1.48 8.73
N VAL A 73 25.35 -2.61 8.52
CA VAL A 73 25.87 -3.01 7.21
C VAL A 73 24.73 -3.15 6.19
N ALA A 74 23.63 -3.79 6.56
CA ALA A 74 22.47 -3.95 5.69
C ALA A 74 21.85 -2.60 5.30
N MET A 75 21.75 -1.64 6.23
CA MET A 75 21.22 -0.30 5.93
C MET A 75 22.15 0.52 5.04
N VAL A 76 23.47 0.44 5.27
CA VAL A 76 24.47 1.11 4.44
C VAL A 76 24.46 0.52 3.03
N ASP A 77 24.39 -0.80 2.91
CA ASP A 77 24.32 -1.48 1.62
C ASP A 77 23.04 -1.12 0.87
N PHE A 78 21.89 -1.10 1.55
CA PHE A 78 20.62 -0.69 0.95
C PHE A 78 20.66 0.76 0.45
N TRP A 79 21.20 1.68 1.25
CA TRP A 79 21.41 3.07 0.84
C TRP A 79 22.35 3.19 -0.37
N ARG A 80 23.42 2.39 -0.41
CA ARG A 80 24.36 2.36 -1.53
C ARG A 80 23.66 1.95 -2.82
N TRP A 81 22.81 0.92 -2.78
CA TRP A 81 22.02 0.50 -3.93
C TRP A 81 21.06 1.58 -4.41
N GLU A 82 20.31 2.23 -3.50
CA GLU A 82 19.43 3.35 -3.85
C GLU A 82 20.18 4.52 -4.48
N TYR A 83 21.36 4.83 -3.94
CA TYR A 83 22.20 5.91 -4.44
C TYR A 83 22.71 5.61 -5.84
N ASP A 84 23.29 4.43 -6.06
CA ASP A 84 23.82 4.00 -7.36
C ASP A 84 22.73 3.99 -8.43
N TYR A 85 21.56 3.38 -8.14
CA TYR A 85 20.45 3.38 -9.10
C TYR A 85 19.89 4.78 -9.37
N GLY A 86 19.90 5.67 -8.39
CA GLY A 86 19.35 7.02 -8.51
C GLY A 86 20.27 8.05 -9.17
N HIS A 87 21.59 7.84 -9.13
CA HIS A 87 22.59 8.82 -9.58
C HIS A 87 23.42 8.35 -10.79
N ASN A 88 23.56 7.05 -11.00
CA ASN A 88 24.31 6.48 -12.10
C ASN A 88 23.37 6.23 -13.30
N LEU A 89 22.88 7.34 -13.87
CA LEU A 89 21.86 7.32 -14.92
C LEU A 89 22.49 7.29 -16.32
N ASP A 90 21.88 6.56 -17.24
CA ASP A 90 22.30 6.52 -18.64
C ASP A 90 22.19 7.92 -19.29
N PRO A 91 23.30 8.49 -19.78
CA PRO A 91 23.30 9.80 -20.44
C PRO A 91 22.55 9.81 -21.77
N ASN A 92 22.02 8.69 -22.27
CA ASN A 92 21.22 8.59 -23.49
C ASN A 92 19.72 8.37 -23.22
N ALA A 93 19.28 8.41 -21.96
CA ALA A 93 17.88 8.21 -21.60
C ALA A 93 16.93 9.23 -22.25
N ALA A 94 15.68 8.80 -22.51
CA ALA A 94 14.66 9.62 -23.17
C ALA A 94 14.22 10.81 -22.31
N ILE A 95 14.11 10.61 -20.99
CA ILE A 95 13.65 11.63 -20.04
C ILE A 95 14.83 12.05 -19.16
N LYS A 96 15.26 13.30 -19.30
CA LYS A 96 16.30 13.91 -18.47
C LYS A 96 15.79 15.20 -17.88
N VAL A 97 15.82 15.30 -16.56
CA VAL A 97 15.56 16.56 -15.87
C VAL A 97 16.88 17.09 -15.33
N PRO A 98 17.37 18.25 -15.81
CA PRO A 98 18.65 18.81 -15.36
C PRO A 98 18.68 18.97 -13.83
N GLY A 99 19.72 18.41 -13.20
CA GLY A 99 19.94 18.54 -11.76
C GLY A 99 19.05 17.67 -10.86
N MET A 100 18.22 16.78 -11.40
CA MET A 100 17.43 15.83 -10.60
C MET A 100 18.04 14.43 -10.62
N ALA A 101 18.11 13.80 -9.44
CA ALA A 101 18.44 12.39 -9.26
C ALA A 101 17.18 11.60 -8.86
N TYR A 102 17.07 10.36 -9.32
CA TYR A 102 15.89 9.52 -9.12
C TYR A 102 16.02 8.56 -7.93
N GLN A 103 16.88 8.89 -6.96
CA GLN A 103 17.08 8.08 -5.76
C GLN A 103 15.77 7.94 -4.94
N PRO A 104 15.25 6.71 -4.76
CA PRO A 104 14.14 6.42 -3.86
C PRO A 104 14.48 6.72 -2.39
N PRO A 105 13.50 6.93 -1.50
CA PRO A 105 13.77 7.16 -0.10
C PRO A 105 14.12 5.86 0.62
N LEU A 106 15.20 5.87 1.43
CA LEU A 106 15.57 4.76 2.30
C LEU A 106 14.42 4.36 3.24
N ILE A 107 13.79 5.37 3.84
CA ILE A 107 12.59 5.25 4.69
C ILE A 107 11.67 6.44 4.38
N GLY A 108 10.37 6.18 4.24
CA GLY A 108 9.33 7.18 4.08
C GLY A 108 8.82 7.30 2.64
N PHE A 109 8.41 8.51 2.27
CA PHE A 109 7.84 8.82 0.96
C PHE A 109 8.64 9.92 0.27
N LYS A 110 8.83 9.79 -1.05
CA LYS A 110 9.44 10.83 -1.88
C LYS A 110 8.80 10.83 -3.27
N GLN A 111 8.43 12.01 -3.73
CA GLN A 111 7.91 12.21 -5.08
C GLN A 111 9.07 12.28 -6.09
N LEU A 112 8.99 11.49 -7.17
CA LEU A 112 9.93 11.44 -8.29
C LEU A 112 9.14 11.74 -9.58
N LEU A 113 9.24 12.99 -10.07
CA LEU A 113 8.34 13.54 -11.11
C LEU A 113 6.85 13.32 -10.74
N ASN A 114 6.12 12.58 -11.58
CA ASN A 114 4.70 12.28 -11.43
C ASN A 114 4.45 10.97 -10.65
N PHE A 115 5.50 10.31 -10.14
CA PHE A 115 5.39 9.06 -9.40
C PHE A 115 5.81 9.24 -7.93
N GLY A 116 5.08 8.60 -7.02
CA GLY A 116 5.45 8.53 -5.61
C GLY A 116 6.23 7.25 -5.31
N ALA A 117 7.39 7.36 -4.68
CA ALA A 117 8.15 6.22 -4.16
C ALA A 117 7.96 6.13 -2.65
N TYR A 118 7.55 4.96 -2.17
CA TYR A 118 7.28 4.69 -0.76
C TYR A 118 8.09 3.50 -0.24
N SER A 119 8.83 3.70 0.84
CA SER A 119 9.70 2.69 1.45
C SER A 119 9.45 2.62 2.96
N ILE A 120 8.75 1.59 3.41
CA ILE A 120 8.55 1.28 4.82
C ILE A 120 8.74 -0.23 5.03
N PRO A 121 9.31 -0.65 6.17
CA PRO A 121 9.39 -2.06 6.52
C PRO A 121 8.03 -2.77 6.39
N ALA A 122 8.02 -3.86 5.61
CA ALA A 122 6.92 -4.82 5.64
C ALA A 122 7.01 -5.70 6.89
N LEU A 123 6.12 -6.69 7.02
CA LEU A 123 6.07 -7.61 8.16
C LEU A 123 7.46 -8.18 8.55
N GLY A 124 8.24 -8.65 7.58
CA GLY A 124 9.57 -9.19 7.83
C GLY A 124 10.55 -8.18 8.43
N GLY A 125 10.50 -6.93 7.96
CA GLY A 125 11.33 -5.85 8.51
C GLY A 125 10.91 -5.46 9.93
N TRP A 126 9.60 -5.42 10.21
CA TRP A 126 9.09 -5.20 11.57
C TRP A 126 9.49 -6.33 12.53
N LEU A 127 9.40 -7.59 12.10
CA LEU A 127 9.88 -8.73 12.88
C LEU A 127 11.38 -8.61 13.18
N PHE A 128 12.19 -8.21 12.20
CA PHE A 128 13.62 -8.00 12.37
C PHE A 128 13.93 -6.88 13.37
N ILE A 129 13.25 -5.73 13.26
CA ILE A 129 13.36 -4.61 14.23
C ILE A 129 12.97 -5.09 15.63
N SER A 130 11.87 -5.84 15.75
CA SER A 130 11.39 -6.35 17.04
C SER A 130 12.41 -7.27 17.71
N ALA A 131 13.08 -8.14 16.94
CA ALA A 131 14.14 -9.01 17.45
C ALA A 131 15.32 -8.19 17.99
N GLY A 132 15.73 -7.13 17.28
CA GLY A 132 16.76 -6.20 17.73
C GLY A 132 16.39 -5.49 19.04
N VAL A 133 15.15 -5.02 19.16
CA VAL A 133 14.64 -4.37 20.39
C VAL A 133 14.63 -5.35 21.56
N LEU A 134 14.15 -6.58 21.37
CA LEU A 134 14.15 -7.61 22.42
C LEU A 134 15.56 -7.97 22.86
N LEU A 135 16.49 -8.10 21.91
CA LEU A 135 17.89 -8.40 22.19
C LEU A 135 18.58 -7.24 22.94
N LEU A 136 18.27 -6.00 22.59
CA LEU A 136 18.73 -4.81 23.32
C LEU A 136 18.21 -4.82 24.76
N ILE A 137 16.92 -5.10 24.97
CA ILE A 137 16.33 -5.17 26.32
C ILE A 137 17.01 -6.26 27.16
N ALA A 138 17.22 -7.45 26.58
CA ALA A 138 17.93 -8.54 27.26
C ALA A 138 19.35 -8.12 27.66
N THR A 139 20.06 -7.45 26.75
CA THR A 139 21.44 -6.96 26.95
C THR A 139 21.50 -5.87 28.04
N LEU A 140 20.56 -4.92 28.04
CA LEU A 140 20.47 -3.85 29.06
C LEU A 140 20.12 -4.40 30.45
N LYS A 141 19.28 -5.45 30.51
CA LYS A 141 18.94 -6.13 31.75
C LYS A 141 20.14 -6.88 32.33
N GLU A 142 20.87 -7.62 31.49
CA GLU A 142 22.02 -8.43 31.90
C GLU A 142 23.22 -7.56 32.31
N SER A 143 23.46 -6.45 31.60
CA SER A 143 24.55 -5.51 31.92
C SER A 143 24.35 -4.75 33.24
N ASN A 144 23.23 -4.97 33.96
CA ASN A 144 22.81 -4.20 35.13
C ASN A 144 22.79 -2.68 34.88
N PHE A 145 22.79 -2.23 33.62
CA PHE A 145 22.81 -0.82 33.24
C PHE A 145 21.61 -0.06 33.82
N LEU A 146 20.44 -0.72 33.86
CA LEU A 146 19.23 -0.20 34.47
C LEU A 146 19.33 0.00 35.99
N LYS A 147 20.21 -0.73 36.70
CA LYS A 147 20.47 -0.49 38.13
C LYS A 147 21.31 0.77 38.36
N LYS A 148 22.08 1.21 37.36
CA LYS A 148 22.83 2.49 37.40
C LYS A 148 21.89 3.71 37.38
N PHE A 149 20.67 3.55 36.84
CA PHE A 149 19.60 4.54 36.81
C PHE A 149 18.54 4.35 37.90
N LYS A 150 18.72 3.40 38.84
CA LYS A 150 17.86 3.24 40.03
C LYS A 150 18.16 4.34 41.06
N LYS A 151 17.77 5.58 40.75
CA LYS A 151 17.25 6.51 41.77
C LYS A 151 15.83 6.90 41.36
N LYS A 152 14.89 6.36 42.15
CA LYS A 152 13.43 6.61 42.25
C LYS A 152 12.54 6.19 41.06
N ASN A 153 11.86 5.06 41.28
CA ASN A 153 10.45 4.77 40.94
C ASN A 153 9.92 5.04 39.54
N ILE A 154 10.59 4.59 38.48
CA ILE A 154 9.94 4.43 37.17
C ILE A 154 10.45 3.14 36.51
N ALA A 155 10.00 1.97 36.98
CA ALA A 155 10.47 0.70 36.42
C ALA A 155 9.41 -0.41 36.51
N THR A 156 8.28 -0.18 35.84
CA THR A 156 7.35 -1.25 35.44
C THR A 156 6.51 -0.88 34.22
N ALA A 157 6.35 0.41 33.90
CA ALA A 157 5.56 0.85 32.74
C ALA A 157 6.29 0.74 31.37
N ALA A 158 7.62 0.69 31.34
CA ALA A 158 8.39 0.77 30.08
C ALA A 158 8.56 -0.57 29.33
N VAL A 159 8.20 -1.71 29.95
CA VAL A 159 8.36 -3.05 29.35
C VAL A 159 7.12 -3.51 28.58
N LEU A 160 5.95 -2.90 28.82
CA LEU A 160 4.69 -3.27 28.15
C LEU A 160 4.38 -2.41 26.91
N LEU A 161 5.05 -1.29 26.72
CA LEU A 161 4.75 -0.36 25.62
C LEU A 161 5.05 -0.91 24.20
N PRO A 162 6.10 -1.74 23.96
CA PRO A 162 6.34 -2.27 22.61
C PRO A 162 5.38 -3.41 22.22
N PHE A 163 4.78 -4.10 23.20
CA PHE A 163 3.87 -5.22 22.95
C PHE A 163 2.44 -4.74 22.66
N VAL A 164 2.03 -3.60 23.23
CA VAL A 164 0.71 -2.99 22.97
C VAL A 164 0.62 -2.39 21.57
N PHE A 165 1.74 -2.00 20.94
CA PHE A 165 1.74 -1.50 19.55
C PHE A 165 1.52 -2.61 18.49
N LEU A 166 1.66 -3.89 18.85
CA LEU A 166 1.44 -5.02 17.94
C LEU A 166 -0.04 -5.45 17.82
N LEU A 167 -0.93 -4.90 18.67
CA LEU A 167 -2.37 -5.21 18.63
C LEU A 167 -3.20 -4.14 17.89
N SER A 168 -2.57 -3.09 17.36
CA SER A 168 -3.24 -2.05 16.56
C SER A 168 -3.38 -2.42 15.09
N SER A 169 -3.51 -3.71 14.76
CA SER A 169 -4.05 -4.13 13.46
C SER A 169 -5.53 -4.44 13.62
N CYS A 170 -6.29 -3.46 14.11
CA CYS A 170 -7.70 -3.38 13.71
C CYS A 170 -7.67 -3.04 12.22
N GLY A 171 -7.88 -4.03 11.36
CA GLY A 171 -8.20 -3.77 9.96
C GLY A 171 -9.39 -2.81 9.92
N ASN A 172 -9.24 -1.70 9.19
CA ASN A 172 -10.29 -0.71 9.03
C ASN A 172 -11.61 -1.43 8.68
N GLN A 173 -12.66 -1.16 9.48
CA GLN A 173 -13.96 -1.79 9.29
C GLN A 173 -14.88 -0.96 8.38
N GLY A 174 -14.47 0.26 8.04
CA GLY A 174 -15.22 1.20 7.21
C GLY A 174 -14.38 1.74 6.05
N PRO A 175 -14.99 2.58 5.20
CA PRO A 175 -14.36 3.08 3.99
C PRO A 175 -13.15 3.95 4.28
N GLU A 176 -12.14 3.91 3.40
CA GLU A 176 -10.97 4.79 3.48
C GLU A 176 -11.15 6.05 2.61
N PRO A 177 -10.65 7.22 3.04
CA PRO A 177 -10.67 8.40 2.19
C PRO A 177 -9.93 8.16 0.87
N ILE A 178 -10.55 8.56 -0.25
CA ILE A 178 -9.93 8.51 -1.57
C ILE A 178 -9.05 9.75 -1.75
N SER A 179 -7.77 9.55 -2.07
CA SER A 179 -6.84 10.66 -2.34
C SER A 179 -6.89 11.05 -3.82
N LEU A 180 -7.75 12.03 -4.14
CA LEU A 180 -7.96 12.49 -5.50
C LEU A 180 -6.66 12.96 -6.17
N ASN A 181 -6.52 12.61 -7.44
CA ASN A 181 -5.40 12.90 -8.33
C ASN A 181 -4.03 12.37 -7.84
N LYS A 182 -4.02 11.50 -6.82
CA LYS A 182 -2.81 10.89 -6.24
C LYS A 182 -2.88 9.37 -6.22
N GLU A 183 -4.06 8.82 -6.02
CA GLU A 183 -4.29 7.39 -5.90
C GLU A 183 -4.80 6.81 -7.23
N ALA A 184 -4.23 5.70 -7.66
CA ALA A 184 -4.62 5.02 -8.90
C ALA A 184 -5.81 4.08 -8.67
N CYS A 185 -6.79 4.14 -9.55
CA CYS A 185 -7.92 3.22 -9.62
C CYS A 185 -7.43 1.78 -9.78
N ASN A 186 -7.97 0.86 -8.96
CA ASN A 186 -7.55 -0.53 -8.94
C ASN A 186 -7.98 -1.31 -10.19
N PHE A 187 -8.89 -0.78 -11.01
CA PHE A 187 -9.31 -1.38 -12.27
C PHE A 187 -8.60 -0.75 -13.48
N CYS A 188 -8.90 0.51 -13.84
CA CYS A 188 -8.38 1.17 -15.04
C CYS A 188 -6.93 1.68 -14.91
N LYS A 189 -6.36 1.68 -13.69
CA LYS A 189 -4.99 2.15 -13.37
C LYS A 189 -4.73 3.65 -13.57
N MET A 190 -5.72 4.42 -14.00
CA MET A 190 -5.65 5.89 -14.03
C MET A 190 -5.86 6.47 -12.62
N ASN A 191 -5.41 7.70 -12.39
CA ASN A 191 -5.64 8.38 -11.11
C ASN A 191 -7.13 8.67 -10.90
N ILE A 192 -7.61 8.48 -9.68
CA ILE A 192 -8.99 8.82 -9.31
C ILE A 192 -9.15 10.33 -9.34
N SER A 193 -9.98 10.84 -10.25
CA SER A 193 -9.96 12.24 -10.67
C SER A 193 -11.12 13.06 -10.09
N ASP A 194 -12.27 12.42 -9.88
CA ASP A 194 -13.49 13.09 -9.41
C ASP A 194 -14.10 12.36 -8.21
N GLY A 195 -14.05 13.02 -7.05
CA GLY A 195 -14.55 12.47 -5.79
C GLY A 195 -16.07 12.30 -5.73
N ARG A 196 -16.84 12.84 -6.68
CA ARG A 196 -18.30 12.66 -6.75
C ARG A 196 -18.71 11.29 -7.27
N PHE A 197 -17.81 10.59 -7.96
CA PHE A 197 -18.10 9.29 -8.60
C PHE A 197 -17.32 8.12 -8.01
N GLY A 198 -16.28 8.42 -7.23
CA GLY A 198 -15.39 7.43 -6.64
C GLY A 198 -16.13 6.29 -5.93
N ALA A 199 -15.54 5.10 -5.97
CA ALA A 199 -16.11 3.92 -5.33
C ALA A 199 -15.02 3.11 -4.63
N GLU A 200 -15.43 2.26 -3.68
CA GLU A 200 -14.52 1.46 -2.87
C GLU A 200 -15.11 0.08 -2.56
N ILE A 201 -14.25 -0.94 -2.57
CA ILE A 201 -14.54 -2.30 -2.12
C ILE A 201 -13.64 -2.65 -0.95
N ILE A 202 -14.21 -3.24 0.09
CA ILE A 202 -13.46 -3.87 1.18
C ILE A 202 -13.68 -5.37 1.13
N THR A 203 -12.59 -6.13 1.10
CA THR A 203 -12.62 -7.60 1.13
C THR A 203 -12.81 -8.16 2.54
N LYS A 204 -13.17 -9.45 2.65
CA LYS A 204 -13.23 -10.18 3.93
C LYS A 204 -11.89 -10.19 4.68
N LYS A 205 -10.78 -10.04 3.95
CA LYS A 205 -9.41 -9.94 4.50
C LYS A 205 -9.02 -8.51 4.88
N GLY A 206 -9.93 -7.53 4.74
CA GLY A 206 -9.69 -6.12 5.07
C GLY A 206 -8.85 -5.36 4.04
N ARG A 207 -8.62 -5.91 2.83
CA ARG A 207 -8.01 -5.13 1.74
C ARG A 207 -9.04 -4.20 1.14
N VAL A 208 -8.61 -2.95 0.96
CA VAL A 208 -9.36 -1.87 0.34
C VAL A 208 -8.94 -1.73 -1.12
N TYR A 209 -9.90 -1.65 -2.02
CA TYR A 209 -9.72 -1.37 -3.44
C TYR A 209 -10.57 -0.16 -3.81
N LYS A 210 -9.98 0.86 -4.44
CA LYS A 210 -10.64 2.11 -4.81
C LYS A 210 -10.73 2.25 -6.31
N PHE A 211 -11.77 2.94 -6.77
CA PHE A 211 -12.15 3.02 -8.16
C PHE A 211 -12.53 4.45 -8.52
N ASP A 212 -12.24 4.84 -9.77
CA ASP A 212 -12.51 6.18 -10.29
C ASP A 212 -14.02 6.42 -10.46
N ASP A 213 -14.75 5.38 -10.85
CA ASP A 213 -16.19 5.35 -10.80
C ASP A 213 -16.77 3.94 -10.60
N ILE A 214 -18.10 3.86 -10.55
CA ILE A 214 -18.85 2.62 -10.35
C ILE A 214 -18.66 1.59 -11.48
N VAL A 215 -18.32 2.02 -12.71
CA VAL A 215 -18.02 1.09 -13.82
C VAL A 215 -16.72 0.37 -13.56
N CYS A 216 -15.70 1.08 -13.09
CA CYS A 216 -14.44 0.46 -12.68
C CYS A 216 -14.62 -0.53 -11.53
N MET A 217 -15.45 -0.19 -10.55
CA MET A 217 -15.78 -1.09 -9.46
C MET A 217 -16.45 -2.38 -9.96
N ASN A 218 -17.44 -2.25 -10.86
CA ASN A 218 -18.14 -3.40 -11.45
C ASN A 218 -17.24 -4.27 -12.32
N GLY A 219 -16.38 -3.67 -13.15
CA GLY A 219 -15.40 -4.43 -13.92
C GLY A 219 -14.44 -5.21 -13.03
N PHE A 220 -14.03 -4.63 -11.89
CA PHE A 220 -13.22 -5.36 -10.90
C PHE A 220 -13.99 -6.51 -10.27
N ILE A 221 -15.27 -6.30 -9.92
CA ILE A 221 -16.15 -7.34 -9.37
C ILE A 221 -16.34 -8.51 -10.34
N GLU A 222 -16.45 -8.25 -11.64
CA GLU A 222 -16.59 -9.28 -12.67
C GLU A 222 -15.29 -10.05 -12.92
N ALA A 223 -14.15 -9.38 -12.82
CA ALA A 223 -12.83 -9.99 -12.97
C ALA A 223 -12.35 -10.79 -11.75
N ASN A 224 -13.06 -10.75 -10.62
CA ASN A 224 -12.64 -11.36 -9.35
C ASN A 224 -13.75 -12.18 -8.68
N ASP A 225 -13.40 -12.98 -7.67
CA ASP A 225 -14.40 -13.74 -6.91
C ASP A 225 -15.22 -12.84 -5.98
N LYS A 226 -16.50 -12.67 -6.30
CA LYS A 226 -17.49 -11.92 -5.51
C LYS A 226 -17.54 -12.38 -4.04
N ASN A 227 -17.26 -13.66 -3.77
CA ASN A 227 -17.30 -14.21 -2.42
C ASN A 227 -16.19 -13.68 -1.51
N GLU A 228 -15.13 -13.06 -2.05
CA GLU A 228 -14.09 -12.43 -1.25
C GLU A 228 -14.46 -11.01 -0.79
N ILE A 229 -15.53 -10.41 -1.33
CA ILE A 229 -15.95 -9.06 -1.01
C ILE A 229 -16.81 -9.05 0.26
N LYS A 230 -16.56 -8.07 1.14
CA LYS A 230 -17.28 -7.87 2.40
C LYS A 230 -18.25 -6.69 2.30
N SER A 231 -17.82 -5.55 1.76
CA SER A 231 -18.64 -4.34 1.65
C SER A 231 -18.29 -3.52 0.40
N TYR A 232 -19.25 -2.69 -0.01
CA TYR A 232 -19.21 -1.83 -1.18
C TYR A 232 -19.54 -0.40 -0.75
N TYR A 233 -18.79 0.57 -1.26
CA TYR A 233 -19.01 1.98 -1.02
C TYR A 233 -18.97 2.77 -2.32
N VAL A 234 -19.74 3.84 -2.37
CA VAL A 234 -19.79 4.79 -3.49
C VAL A 234 -19.82 6.20 -2.92
N SER A 235 -19.31 7.17 -3.65
CA SER A 235 -19.38 8.57 -3.26
C SER A 235 -20.81 9.11 -3.38
N ASP A 236 -21.27 9.82 -2.36
CA ASP A 236 -22.50 10.62 -2.45
C ASP A 236 -22.26 11.80 -3.37
N TYR A 237 -22.97 11.87 -4.49
CA TYR A 237 -22.80 12.88 -5.53
C TYR A 237 -22.99 14.31 -5.01
N ASN A 238 -23.80 14.49 -3.96
CA ASN A 238 -24.05 15.79 -3.35
C ASN A 238 -22.97 16.20 -2.32
N LYS A 239 -22.07 15.29 -1.94
CA LYS A 239 -21.04 15.53 -0.94
C LYS A 239 -19.68 15.24 -1.54
N GLU A 240 -18.79 16.23 -1.50
CA GLU A 240 -17.48 16.07 -2.09
C GLU A 240 -16.68 14.95 -1.42
N ASN A 241 -16.36 13.91 -2.19
CA ASN A 241 -15.47 12.81 -1.80
C ASN A 241 -15.92 12.08 -0.51
N PHE A 242 -17.23 11.92 -0.31
CA PHE A 242 -17.81 11.28 0.87
C PHE A 242 -18.42 9.93 0.53
N LEU A 243 -17.81 8.84 1.03
CA LEU A 243 -18.24 7.47 0.76
C LEU A 243 -19.44 7.06 1.64
N ILE A 244 -20.44 6.47 1.00
CA ILE A 244 -21.65 5.89 1.62
C ILE A 244 -21.77 4.41 1.24
N ASP A 245 -22.51 3.63 2.03
CA ASP A 245 -22.77 2.22 1.73
C ASP A 245 -23.57 2.10 0.43
N ALA A 246 -22.96 1.44 -0.56
CA ALA A 246 -23.51 1.29 -1.89
C ALA A 246 -24.82 0.48 -1.92
N THR A 247 -24.98 -0.46 -0.98
CA THR A 247 -26.17 -1.31 -0.92
C THR A 247 -27.43 -0.56 -0.48
N THR A 248 -27.25 0.59 0.16
CA THR A 248 -28.34 1.47 0.65
C THR A 248 -28.52 2.75 -0.18
N ALA A 249 -27.66 2.98 -1.17
CA ALA A 249 -27.69 4.19 -1.99
C ALA A 249 -28.73 4.12 -3.11
N PHE A 250 -29.06 5.30 -3.65
CA PHE A 250 -29.96 5.48 -4.79
C PHE A 250 -29.17 6.02 -5.97
N TYR A 251 -29.39 5.46 -7.17
CA TYR A 251 -28.54 5.69 -8.33
C TYR A 251 -29.32 6.32 -9.47
N VAL A 252 -28.77 7.35 -10.10
CA VAL A 252 -29.33 7.95 -11.32
C VAL A 252 -28.29 7.90 -12.42
N GLN A 253 -28.68 7.40 -13.60
CA GLN A 253 -27.85 7.45 -14.80
C GLN A 253 -28.35 8.52 -15.76
N HIS A 254 -27.46 9.40 -16.20
CA HIS A 254 -27.76 10.42 -17.21
C HIS A 254 -26.48 10.96 -17.84
N GLU A 255 -26.44 11.13 -19.16
CA GLU A 255 -25.24 11.56 -19.92
C GLU A 255 -24.64 12.89 -19.43
N SER A 256 -25.48 13.78 -18.88
CA SER A 256 -25.00 15.07 -18.36
C SER A 256 -24.08 14.95 -17.15
N LEU A 257 -24.04 13.79 -16.48
CA LEU A 257 -23.20 13.57 -15.30
C LEU A 257 -21.71 13.54 -15.65
N ARG A 258 -21.34 13.06 -16.85
CA ARG A 258 -19.96 13.01 -17.36
C ARG A 258 -18.98 12.42 -16.34
N SER A 259 -19.21 11.17 -15.93
CA SER A 259 -18.28 10.51 -15.00
C SER A 259 -16.93 10.20 -15.68
N PRO A 260 -15.82 10.08 -14.92
CA PRO A 260 -14.49 9.87 -15.48
C PRO A 260 -14.36 8.69 -16.45
N MET A 261 -15.08 7.59 -16.22
CA MET A 261 -15.04 6.38 -17.08
C MET A 261 -16.35 6.18 -17.85
N ALA A 262 -17.08 7.27 -18.12
CA ALA A 262 -18.29 7.30 -18.95
C ALA A 262 -19.45 6.41 -18.47
N GLY A 263 -19.43 5.93 -17.23
CA GLY A 263 -20.58 5.25 -16.61
C GLY A 263 -21.78 6.17 -16.43
N ASN A 264 -21.53 7.46 -16.21
CA ASN A 264 -22.54 8.51 -16.06
C ASN A 264 -23.59 8.18 -14.99
N VAL A 265 -23.18 7.52 -13.90
CA VAL A 265 -24.03 7.16 -12.76
C VAL A 265 -23.63 7.97 -11.54
N ALA A 266 -24.59 8.67 -10.96
CA ALA A 266 -24.45 9.36 -9.68
C ALA A 266 -25.16 8.56 -8.57
N ALA A 267 -24.54 8.47 -7.40
CA ALA A 267 -25.14 7.86 -6.21
C ALA A 267 -25.57 8.91 -5.20
N PHE A 268 -26.69 8.69 -4.52
CA PHE A 268 -27.27 9.61 -3.54
C PHE A 268 -27.56 8.87 -2.26
N SER A 269 -27.32 9.53 -1.13
CA SER A 269 -27.60 8.97 0.21
C SER A 269 -29.09 8.92 0.57
N THR A 270 -29.94 9.69 -0.11
CA THR A 270 -31.39 9.74 0.14
C THR A 270 -32.18 9.61 -1.15
N GLU A 271 -33.34 8.97 -1.05
CA GLU A 271 -34.27 8.79 -2.16
C GLU A 271 -34.75 10.14 -2.71
N ASP A 272 -35.10 11.08 -1.84
CA ASP A 272 -35.55 12.43 -2.22
C ASP A 272 -34.54 13.15 -3.12
N ASN A 273 -33.24 13.01 -2.85
CA ASN A 273 -32.20 13.64 -3.66
C ASN A 273 -32.08 12.98 -5.03
N ALA A 274 -32.15 11.64 -5.08
CA ALA A 274 -32.14 10.89 -6.33
C ALA A 274 -33.38 11.19 -7.18
N ASP A 275 -34.57 11.20 -6.59
CA ASP A 275 -35.84 11.50 -7.26
C ASP A 275 -35.85 12.94 -7.79
N LYS A 276 -35.39 13.91 -7.00
CA LYS A 276 -35.26 15.30 -7.44
C LYS A 276 -34.34 15.42 -8.65
N PHE A 277 -33.15 14.81 -8.59
CA PHE A 277 -32.20 14.82 -9.70
C PHE A 277 -32.75 14.11 -10.94
N ALA A 278 -33.39 12.95 -10.74
CA ALA A 278 -34.01 12.17 -11.80
C ALA A 278 -35.11 12.96 -12.52
N LYS A 279 -36.00 13.63 -11.79
CA LYS A 279 -37.04 14.52 -12.35
C LYS A 279 -36.44 15.69 -13.12
N GLU A 280 -35.41 16.34 -12.58
CA GLU A 280 -34.73 17.45 -13.28
C GLU A 280 -34.14 17.02 -14.62
N LYS A 281 -33.62 15.79 -14.69
CA LYS A 281 -33.02 15.21 -15.91
C LYS A 281 -33.98 14.37 -16.74
N ASN A 282 -35.28 14.35 -16.42
CA ASN A 282 -36.30 13.52 -17.08
C ASN A 282 -35.90 12.04 -17.19
N THR A 283 -35.32 11.48 -16.13
CA THR A 283 -34.89 10.08 -16.02
C THR A 283 -35.48 9.42 -14.77
N THR A 284 -35.13 8.16 -14.52
CA THR A 284 -35.52 7.40 -13.33
C THR A 284 -34.30 7.08 -12.46
N TYR A 285 -34.52 6.83 -11.17
CA TYR A 285 -33.49 6.30 -10.28
C TYR A 285 -33.65 4.78 -10.08
N ALA A 286 -32.58 4.12 -9.65
CA ALA A 286 -32.52 2.72 -9.30
C ALA A 286 -31.92 2.51 -7.90
N ASN A 287 -32.19 1.36 -7.29
CA ASN A 287 -31.50 0.90 -6.09
C ASN A 287 -30.34 -0.05 -6.46
N TRP A 288 -29.57 -0.48 -5.47
CA TRP A 288 -28.42 -1.37 -5.65
C TRP A 288 -28.73 -2.64 -6.45
N GLN A 289 -29.89 -3.27 -6.23
CA GLN A 289 -30.27 -4.50 -6.95
C GLN A 289 -30.50 -4.25 -8.45
N ASN A 290 -30.89 -3.03 -8.83
CA ASN A 290 -31.24 -2.66 -10.19
C ASN A 290 -30.20 -1.79 -10.90
N VAL A 291 -29.18 -1.28 -10.19
CA VAL A 291 -28.15 -0.40 -10.77
C VAL A 291 -27.42 -1.06 -11.93
N ASN A 292 -27.30 -2.39 -11.94
CA ASN A 292 -26.64 -3.11 -13.03
C ASN A 292 -27.38 -3.03 -14.38
N LYS A 293 -28.69 -2.73 -14.36
CA LYS A 293 -29.48 -2.55 -15.59
C LYS A 293 -29.02 -1.35 -16.42
N PHE A 294 -28.37 -0.37 -15.78
CA PHE A 294 -27.76 0.78 -16.44
C PHE A 294 -26.61 0.39 -17.39
N TYR A 295 -26.01 -0.79 -17.19
CA TYR A 295 -24.90 -1.26 -18.03
C TYR A 295 -25.35 -2.22 -19.14
N THR A 296 -26.42 -3.00 -18.91
CA THR A 296 -26.95 -3.96 -19.90
C THR A 296 -27.70 -3.30 -21.05
N ASN A 297 -28.24 -2.09 -20.86
CA ASN A 297 -28.99 -1.39 -21.91
C ASN A 297 -28.09 -0.59 -22.88
N ASN A 298 -26.82 -0.35 -22.55
CA ASN A 298 -25.87 0.36 -23.42
C ASN A 298 -25.06 -0.58 -24.33
N SER A 299 -25.21 -1.90 -24.19
CA SER A 299 -24.50 -2.89 -25.02
C SER A 299 -25.10 -3.06 -26.41
N SER A 300 -26.30 -2.50 -26.69
CA SER A 300 -26.99 -2.63 -27.98
C SER A 300 -26.71 -1.49 -28.97
N HIS A 301 -25.75 -0.60 -28.70
CA HIS A 301 -25.44 0.55 -29.57
C HIS A 301 -24.02 0.57 -30.17
N ASN A 302 -23.21 -0.47 -29.98
CA ASN A 302 -21.85 -0.56 -30.53
C ASN A 302 -21.62 -1.78 -31.45
N GLU A 303 -22.63 -2.18 -32.22
CA GLU A 303 -22.43 -2.94 -33.46
C GLU A 303 -22.93 -2.07 -34.60
N HIS A 304 -22.06 -1.22 -35.14
CA HIS A 304 -22.07 -0.70 -36.52
C HIS A 304 -21.04 0.43 -36.56
N HIS A 305 -19.82 0.11 -37.00
CA HIS A 305 -18.96 0.94 -37.85
C HIS A 305 -17.59 0.26 -37.98
N GLU A 306 -17.58 -0.84 -38.73
CA GLU A 306 -16.42 -1.27 -39.52
C GLU A 306 -16.94 -1.58 -40.93
N GLU A 307 -16.80 -0.61 -41.82
CA GLU A 307 -16.63 -0.76 -43.27
C GLU A 307 -15.53 0.22 -43.72
#